data_AF-A0A256Z665-F1
#
_entry.id   AF-A0A256Z665-F1
#
_cell.length_a   1.000
_cell.length_b   1.000
_cell.length_c   1.000
_cell.angle_alpha   90.00
_cell.angle_beta   90.00
_cell.angle_gamma   90.00
#
_symmetry.space_group_name_H-M   'P 1'
#
loop_
_entity.id
_entity.type
_entity.pdbx_description
1 polymer ?
#
loop_
_entity_poly.entity_id
_entity_poly.type
_entity_poly.pdbx_seq_one_letter_code
_entity_poly.pdbx_strand_id
1 'polypeptide(L)'
;MSTQHGRILASLSSLSEWIDMQRKAMEMFREINSSADQADRLALVLIIRQAFQHMIKTLKAFDQWLNDPFILNYITKDMLIDVWNTTYKILNELLELDIRHTKAVKEVAEKMIKEGKLPPMMELRGAPEEERGRRSFFPL
;
A
#
# COMPACT_ATOMS: atom_id res chain seq x y z
N MET A 1 26.94 -27.88 -16.82
CA MET A 1 26.86 -27.85 -15.34
C MET A 1 27.33 -26.52 -14.72
N SER A 2 28.16 -25.71 -15.40
CA SER A 2 28.64 -24.39 -14.93
C SER A 2 27.57 -23.28 -14.92
N THR A 3 26.55 -23.37 -15.77
CA THR A 3 25.51 -22.34 -15.95
C THR A 3 24.43 -22.31 -14.87
N GLN A 4 24.18 -23.44 -14.18
CA GLN A 4 23.14 -23.53 -13.15
C GLN A 4 23.61 -22.94 -11.80
N HIS A 5 24.87 -23.19 -11.42
CA HIS A 5 25.48 -22.63 -10.22
C HIS A 5 25.62 -21.10 -10.28
N GLY A 6 25.98 -20.55 -11.44
CA GLY A 6 26.06 -19.10 -11.64
C GLY A 6 24.69 -18.40 -11.52
N ARG A 7 23.60 -19.05 -11.96
CA ARG A 7 22.23 -18.53 -11.78
C ARG A 7 21.81 -18.52 -10.32
N ILE A 8 22.12 -19.58 -9.57
CA ILE A 8 21.81 -19.66 -8.13
C ILE A 8 22.53 -18.56 -7.35
N LEU A 9 23.82 -18.34 -7.62
CA LEU A 9 24.59 -17.26 -6.98
C LEU A 9 24.04 -15.87 -7.32
N ALA A 10 23.62 -15.63 -8.57
CA ALA A 10 22.97 -14.38 -8.96
C ALA A 10 21.60 -14.17 -8.29
N SER A 11 20.82 -15.24 -8.11
CA SER A 11 19.59 -15.18 -7.32
C SER A 11 19.87 -14.84 -5.86
N LEU A 12 20.90 -15.44 -5.24
CA LEU A 12 21.28 -15.12 -3.85
C LEU A 12 21.79 -13.68 -3.67
N SER A 13 22.54 -13.13 -4.64
CA SER A 13 22.95 -11.73 -4.59
C SER A 13 21.76 -10.78 -4.72
N SER A 14 20.80 -11.08 -5.60
CA SER A 14 19.56 -10.28 -5.72
C SER A 14 18.72 -10.27 -4.44
N LEU A 15 18.71 -11.37 -3.68
CA LEU A 15 18.06 -11.43 -2.37
C LEU A 15 18.77 -10.54 -1.34
N SER A 16 20.10 -10.51 -1.36
CA SER A 16 20.90 -9.66 -0.47
C SER A 16 20.68 -8.17 -0.76
N GLU A 17 20.69 -7.78 -2.02
CA GLU A 17 20.38 -6.40 -2.45
C GLU A 17 18.96 -5.99 -2.03
N TRP A 18 18.00 -6.91 -2.15
CA TRP A 18 16.63 -6.67 -1.70
C TRP A 18 16.57 -6.44 -0.18
N ILE A 19 17.27 -7.24 0.63
CA ILE A 19 17.36 -7.06 2.08
C ILE A 19 17.91 -5.67 2.42
N ASP A 20 19.00 -5.24 1.76
CA ASP A 20 19.59 -3.92 1.99
C ASP A 20 18.65 -2.79 1.60
N MET A 21 17.90 -2.94 0.50
CA MET A 21 16.87 -1.98 0.10
C MET A 21 15.76 -1.87 1.16
N GLN A 22 15.32 -2.99 1.73
CA GLN A 22 14.29 -3.02 2.78
C GLN A 22 14.80 -2.36 4.07
N ARG A 23 16.04 -2.60 4.47
CA ARG A 23 16.65 -1.93 5.65
C ARG A 23 16.71 -0.42 5.50
N LYS A 24 17.16 0.06 4.34
CA LYS A 24 17.20 1.51 4.03
C LYS A 24 15.79 2.12 4.04
N ALA A 25 14.80 1.41 3.51
CA ALA A 25 13.42 1.87 3.55
C ALA A 25 12.89 1.95 5.00
N MET A 26 13.20 0.97 5.85
CA MET A 26 12.82 1.01 7.26
C MET A 26 13.40 2.22 8.00
N GLU A 27 14.67 2.55 7.76
CA GLU A 27 15.33 3.72 8.34
C GLU A 27 14.65 5.02 7.88
N MET A 28 14.45 5.16 6.57
CA MET A 28 13.75 6.31 5.98
C MET A 28 12.35 6.51 6.57
N PHE A 29 11.52 5.45 6.66
CA PHE A 29 10.18 5.57 7.21
C PHE A 29 10.17 5.84 8.73
N ARG A 30 11.19 5.37 9.48
CA ARG A 30 11.35 5.75 10.90
C ARG A 30 11.61 7.24 11.06
N GLU A 31 12.52 7.78 10.26
CA GLU A 31 12.84 9.22 10.28
C GLU A 31 11.61 10.06 9.91
N ILE A 32 10.91 9.68 8.84
CA ILE A 32 9.66 10.35 8.42
C ILE A 32 8.62 10.29 9.54
N ASN A 33 8.43 9.12 10.19
CA ASN A 33 7.46 8.97 11.25
C ASN A 33 7.78 9.82 12.48
N SER A 34 9.06 10.06 12.78
CA SER A 34 9.48 10.89 13.92
C SER A 34 9.13 12.38 13.80
N SER A 35 8.77 12.83 12.59
CA SER A 35 8.39 14.23 12.31
C SER A 35 6.98 14.36 11.69
N ALA A 36 6.24 13.24 11.58
CA ALA A 36 4.94 13.20 10.91
C ALA A 36 3.86 13.98 11.67
N ASP A 37 3.96 14.08 12.99
CA ASP A 37 3.04 14.85 13.84
C ASP A 37 3.14 16.37 13.62
N GLN A 38 4.31 16.84 13.19
CA GLN A 38 4.57 18.25 12.85
C GLN A 38 4.30 18.58 11.38
N ALA A 39 4.01 17.57 10.55
CA ALA A 39 3.81 17.75 9.13
C ALA A 39 2.47 18.44 8.82
N ASP A 40 2.48 19.35 7.85
CA ASP A 40 1.24 19.94 7.36
C ASP A 40 0.37 18.90 6.61
N ARG A 41 -0.87 19.28 6.31
CA ARG A 41 -1.83 18.38 5.66
C ARG A 41 -1.35 17.86 4.30
N LEU A 42 -0.66 18.68 3.50
CA LEU A 42 -0.15 18.24 2.20
C LEU A 42 1.01 17.25 2.38
N ALA A 43 1.94 17.55 3.27
CA ALA A 43 3.06 16.68 3.61
C ALA A 43 2.58 15.31 4.11
N LEU A 44 1.58 15.27 5.01
CA LEU A 44 0.96 14.03 5.47
C LEU A 44 0.39 13.20 4.31
N VAL A 45 -0.31 13.83 3.36
CA VAL A 45 -0.83 13.12 2.17
C VAL A 45 0.29 12.51 1.35
N LEU A 46 1.40 13.24 1.13
CA LEU A 46 2.53 12.73 0.35
C LEU A 46 3.24 11.57 1.05
N ILE A 47 3.47 11.68 2.36
CA ILE A 47 4.09 10.64 3.19
C ILE A 47 3.24 9.36 3.17
N ILE A 48 1.93 9.48 3.41
CA ILE A 48 0.99 8.35 3.38
C ILE A 48 1.01 7.67 2.01
N ARG A 49 0.97 8.43 0.92
CA ARG A 49 1.04 7.88 -0.44
C ARG A 49 2.35 7.15 -0.68
N GLN A 50 3.48 7.70 -0.22
CA GLN A 50 4.78 7.05 -0.36
C GLN A 50 4.85 5.73 0.42
N ALA A 51 4.30 5.69 1.63
CA ALA A 51 4.17 4.46 2.43
C ALA A 51 3.31 3.42 1.71
N PHE A 52 2.14 3.79 1.18
CA PHE A 52 1.30 2.88 0.40
C PHE A 52 2.02 2.31 -0.82
N GLN A 53 2.72 3.14 -1.60
CA GLN A 53 3.48 2.65 -2.75
C GLN A 53 4.56 1.64 -2.35
N HIS A 54 5.25 1.89 -1.23
CA HIS A 54 6.27 0.98 -0.73
C HIS A 54 5.67 -0.35 -0.24
N MET A 55 4.53 -0.30 0.46
CA MET A 55 3.80 -1.50 0.89
C MET A 55 3.32 -2.32 -0.32
N ILE A 56 2.71 -1.68 -1.32
CA ILE A 56 2.27 -2.35 -2.56
C ILE A 56 3.45 -3.05 -3.26
N LYS A 57 4.60 -2.37 -3.39
CA LYS A 57 5.80 -2.97 -4.00
C LYS A 57 6.27 -4.19 -3.22
N THR A 58 6.29 -4.12 -1.90
CA THR A 58 6.74 -5.21 -1.03
C THR A 58 5.78 -6.39 -1.06
N LEU A 59 4.47 -6.14 -1.01
CA LEU A 59 3.45 -7.19 -1.13
C LEU A 59 3.52 -7.90 -2.49
N LYS A 60 3.70 -7.16 -3.59
CA LYS A 60 3.90 -7.74 -4.92
C LYS A 60 5.15 -8.63 -5.00
N ALA A 61 6.24 -8.24 -4.35
CA ALA A 61 7.45 -9.05 -4.31
C ALA A 61 7.24 -10.35 -3.52
N PHE A 62 6.51 -10.30 -2.39
CA PHE A 62 6.14 -11.50 -1.64
C PHE A 62 5.18 -12.41 -2.43
N ASP A 63 4.23 -11.85 -3.16
CA ASP A 63 3.36 -12.63 -4.05
C ASP A 63 4.16 -13.32 -5.16
N GLN A 64 5.13 -12.63 -5.78
CA GLN A 64 6.04 -13.22 -6.75
C GLN A 64 6.90 -14.34 -6.15
N TRP A 65 7.37 -14.17 -4.92
CA TRP A 65 8.13 -15.19 -4.17
C TRP A 65 7.32 -16.50 -4.03
N LEU A 66 6.03 -16.40 -3.73
CA LEU A 66 5.13 -17.56 -3.65
C LEU A 66 4.86 -18.25 -4.99
N ASN A 67 5.15 -17.58 -6.11
CA ASN A 67 5.03 -18.12 -7.46
C ASN A 67 6.37 -18.61 -8.04
N ASP A 68 7.50 -18.43 -7.34
CA ASP A 68 8.84 -18.80 -7.83
C ASP A 68 9.21 -20.23 -7.39
N PRO A 69 9.32 -21.21 -8.31
CA PRO A 69 9.67 -22.58 -7.97
C PRO A 69 11.05 -22.72 -7.30
N PHE A 70 12.02 -21.85 -7.64
CA PHE A 70 13.34 -21.87 -7.01
C PHE A 70 13.22 -21.61 -5.51
N ILE A 71 12.46 -20.59 -5.16
CA ILE A 71 12.17 -20.20 -3.80
C ILE A 71 11.40 -21.28 -3.05
N LEU A 72 10.34 -21.82 -3.67
CA LEU A 72 9.47 -22.80 -3.04
C LEU A 72 10.22 -24.07 -2.62
N ASN A 73 11.35 -24.38 -3.26
CA ASN A 73 12.22 -25.48 -2.85
C ASN A 73 12.92 -25.28 -1.49
N TYR A 74 13.05 -24.03 -1.03
CA TYR A 74 13.75 -23.69 0.22
C TYR A 74 12.82 -23.16 1.32
N ILE A 75 11.61 -22.72 0.97
CA ILE A 75 10.61 -22.30 1.94
C ILE A 75 10.11 -23.51 2.75
N THR A 76 10.12 -23.37 4.08
CA THR A 76 9.50 -24.35 4.98
C THR A 76 8.06 -23.97 5.33
N LYS A 77 7.29 -24.93 5.83
CA LYS A 77 5.93 -24.68 6.34
C LYS A 77 5.91 -23.62 7.44
N ASP A 78 6.87 -23.66 8.36
CA ASP A 78 6.93 -22.70 9.47
C ASP A 78 7.18 -21.27 8.97
N MET A 79 8.00 -21.10 7.93
CA MET A 79 8.17 -19.80 7.26
C MET A 79 6.85 -19.31 6.63
N LEU A 80 6.09 -20.19 5.98
CA LEU A 80 4.78 -19.83 5.42
C LEU A 80 3.76 -19.43 6.49
N ILE A 81 3.77 -20.13 7.63
CA ILE A 81 2.90 -19.80 8.76
C ILE A 81 3.24 -18.41 9.32
N ASP A 82 4.53 -18.08 9.46
CA ASP A 82 4.95 -16.75 9.90
C ASP A 82 4.51 -15.64 8.93
N VAL A 83 4.73 -15.87 7.63
CA VAL A 83 4.29 -14.96 6.55
C VAL A 83 2.77 -14.77 6.60
N TRP A 84 2.00 -15.86 6.75
CA TRP A 84 0.55 -15.80 6.86
C TRP A 84 0.10 -14.99 8.08
N ASN A 85 0.61 -15.32 9.26
CA ASN A 85 0.22 -14.65 10.50
C ASN A 85 0.51 -13.15 10.46
N THR A 86 1.63 -12.74 9.85
CA THR A 86 1.98 -11.34 9.68
C THR A 86 1.09 -10.67 8.62
N THR A 87 0.87 -11.32 7.48
CA THR A 87 0.00 -10.81 6.41
C THR A 87 -1.43 -10.60 6.92
N TYR A 88 -1.94 -11.54 7.71
CA TYR A 88 -3.27 -11.45 8.31
C TYR A 88 -3.41 -10.24 9.23
N LYS A 89 -2.39 -9.92 10.05
CA LYS A 89 -2.39 -8.72 10.90
C LYS A 89 -2.44 -7.44 10.06
N ILE A 90 -1.55 -7.32 9.07
CA ILE A 90 -1.48 -6.15 8.18
C ILE A 90 -2.81 -5.97 7.43
N LEU A 91 -3.40 -7.06 6.94
CA LEU A 91 -4.68 -7.02 6.24
C LEU A 91 -5.80 -6.48 7.13
N ASN A 92 -5.91 -6.97 8.37
CA ASN A 92 -6.95 -6.49 9.29
C ASN A 92 -6.73 -5.02 9.67
N GLU A 93 -5.51 -4.61 9.97
CA GLU A 93 -5.19 -3.20 10.27
C GLU A 93 -5.57 -2.28 9.09
N LEU A 94 -5.31 -2.72 7.85
CA LEU A 94 -5.66 -1.98 6.65
C LEU A 94 -7.19 -1.90 6.45
N LEU A 95 -7.91 -3.01 6.64
CA LEU A 95 -9.37 -3.04 6.52
C LEU A 95 -10.05 -2.17 7.58
N GLU A 96 -9.56 -2.22 8.83
CA GLU A 96 -10.05 -1.35 9.89
C GLU A 96 -9.77 0.13 9.61
N LEU A 97 -8.60 0.46 9.07
CA LEU A 97 -8.27 1.81 8.62
C LEU A 97 -9.26 2.29 7.55
N ASP A 98 -9.50 1.48 6.51
CA ASP A 98 -10.41 1.81 5.41
C ASP A 98 -11.84 2.04 5.93
N ILE A 99 -12.37 1.10 6.72
CA ILE A 99 -13.72 1.21 7.28
C ILE A 99 -13.86 2.50 8.10
N ARG A 100 -12.91 2.79 9.00
CA ARG A 100 -12.97 3.97 9.87
C ARG A 100 -12.96 5.27 9.07
N HIS A 101 -12.03 5.41 8.12
CA HIS A 101 -11.87 6.68 7.41
C HIS A 101 -12.88 6.86 6.27
N THR A 102 -13.26 5.80 5.56
CA THR A 102 -14.31 5.86 4.55
C THR A 102 -15.65 6.24 5.19
N LYS A 103 -15.97 5.68 6.37
CA LYS A 103 -17.13 6.10 7.16
C LYS A 103 -17.05 7.57 7.57
N ALA A 104 -15.92 8.00 8.14
CA ALA A 104 -15.74 9.38 8.57
C ALA A 104 -15.87 10.38 7.40
N VAL A 105 -15.30 10.07 6.23
CA VAL A 105 -15.44 10.91 5.03
C VAL A 105 -16.89 11.00 4.58
N LYS A 106 -17.62 9.88 4.59
CA LYS A 106 -19.07 9.86 4.28
C LYS A 106 -19.84 10.78 5.24
N GLU A 107 -19.63 10.65 6.54
CA GLU A 107 -20.32 11.46 7.56
C GLU A 107 -20.03 12.96 7.42
N VAL A 108 -18.77 13.33 7.17
CA VAL A 108 -18.37 14.72 6.91
C VAL A 108 -19.04 15.25 5.64
N ALA A 109 -19.03 14.48 4.55
CA ALA A 109 -19.66 14.87 3.29
C ALA A 109 -21.18 15.07 3.45
N GLU A 110 -21.88 14.16 4.11
CA GLU A 110 -23.32 14.29 4.39
C GLU A 110 -23.64 15.54 5.21
N LYS A 111 -22.83 15.85 6.22
CA LYS A 111 -22.99 17.06 7.04
C LYS A 111 -22.80 18.33 6.20
N MET A 112 -21.75 18.37 5.37
CA MET A 112 -21.48 19.50 4.48
C MET A 112 -22.63 19.76 3.50
N ILE A 113 -23.19 18.70 2.91
CA ILE A 113 -24.35 18.80 2.01
C ILE A 113 -25.58 19.35 2.74
N LYS A 114 -25.89 18.83 3.94
CA LYS A 114 -27.01 19.32 4.77
C LYS A 114 -26.86 20.78 5.18
N GLU A 115 -25.63 21.25 5.38
CA GLU A 115 -25.30 22.64 5.72
C GLU A 115 -25.22 23.56 4.48
N GLY A 116 -25.46 23.05 3.27
CA GLY A 116 -25.36 23.81 2.02
C GLY A 116 -23.93 24.22 1.64
N LYS A 117 -22.91 23.64 2.29
CA LYS A 117 -21.50 23.91 2.04
C LYS A 117 -20.96 22.90 1.05
N LEU A 118 -21.10 23.16 -0.25
CA LEU A 118 -20.48 22.31 -1.27
C LEU A 118 -18.99 22.66 -1.40
N PRO A 119 -18.11 21.68 -1.64
CA PRO A 119 -16.72 21.97 -2.02
C PRO A 119 -16.70 22.87 -3.26
N PRO A 120 -15.81 23.87 -3.35
CA PRO A 120 -15.75 24.83 -4.47
C PRO A 120 -15.65 24.17 -5.85
N MET A 121 -15.01 22.99 -5.91
CA MET A 121 -14.83 22.23 -7.16
C MET A 121 -16.09 21.45 -7.59
N MET A 122 -17.07 21.30 -6.72
CA MET A 122 -18.34 20.62 -7.02
C MET A 122 -19.34 21.58 -7.67
N GLU A 123 -19.25 22.88 -7.38
CA GLU A 123 -20.02 23.94 -8.02
C GLU A 123 -19.67 24.09 -9.52
N LEU A 124 -18.41 23.83 -9.90
CA LEU A 124 -17.95 23.84 -11.30
C LEU A 124 -18.52 22.69 -12.16
N ARG A 125 -19.11 21.65 -11.56
CA ARG A 125 -19.84 20.59 -12.27
C ARG A 125 -21.32 20.92 -12.49
N GLY A 126 -21.77 22.11 -12.09
CA GLY A 126 -23.15 22.59 -12.22
C GLY A 126 -23.56 23.10 -13.60
N ALA A 127 -22.85 22.76 -14.68
CA ALA A 127 -23.40 22.87 -16.03
C ALA A 127 -24.11 21.55 -16.37
N PRO A 128 -25.40 21.57 -16.76
CA PRO A 128 -26.16 20.34 -16.95
C PRO A 128 -25.71 19.66 -18.25
N GLU A 129 -24.85 18.64 -18.16
CA GLU A 129 -24.79 17.60 -19.19
C GLU A 129 -25.52 16.37 -18.64
N GLU A 130 -26.70 16.15 -19.20
CA GLU A 130 -27.38 14.87 -19.21
C GLU A 130 -26.37 13.75 -19.56
N GLU A 131 -26.45 12.64 -18.82
CA GLU A 131 -25.85 11.36 -19.19
C GLU A 131 -24.35 11.35 -19.56
N ARG A 132 -23.47 11.39 -18.55
CA ARG A 132 -22.18 10.70 -18.66
C ARG A 132 -21.92 9.77 -17.47
N GLY A 133 -22.51 8.58 -17.61
CA GLY A 133 -21.89 7.29 -17.33
C GLY A 133 -21.22 7.13 -15.97
N ARG A 134 -21.88 6.36 -15.09
CA ARG A 134 -21.29 5.57 -13.99
C ARG A 134 -19.75 5.46 -14.09
N ARG A 135 -19.03 6.39 -13.48
CA ARG A 135 -17.65 6.11 -13.05
C ARG A 135 -17.78 5.37 -11.73
N SER A 136 -17.89 4.05 -11.82
CA SER A 136 -17.63 3.14 -10.71
C SER A 136 -16.19 3.34 -10.25
N PHE A 137 -15.97 4.27 -9.32
CA PHE A 137 -14.69 4.46 -8.66
C PHE A 137 -14.55 3.49 -7.49
N PHE A 138 -14.75 2.20 -7.76
CA PHE A 138 -14.35 1.07 -6.92
C PHE A 138 -14.39 -0.18 -7.80
N PRO A 139 -13.29 -0.57 -8.46
CA PRO A 139 -13.12 -1.97 -8.84
C PRO A 139 -12.73 -2.75 -7.57
N LEU A 140 -13.55 -3.74 -7.23
CA LEU A 140 -13.12 -4.84 -6.35
C LEU A 140 -12.03 -5.65 -7.06
#